data_AF-A0A4Q4P6D2-F1
#
_entry.id   AF-A0A4Q4P6D2-F1
#
_cell.length_a   1.000
_cell.length_b   1.000
_cell.length_c   1.000
_cell.angle_alpha   90.00
_cell.angle_beta   90.00
_cell.angle_gamma   90.00
#
_symmetry.space_group_name_H-M   'P 1'
#
loop_
_entity.id
_entity.type
_entity.pdbx_description
1 polymer ?
#
loop_
_entity_poly.entity_id
_entity_poly.type
_entity_poly.pdbx_seq_one_letter_code
_entity_poly.pdbx_strand_id
1 'polypeptide(L)'
;MAPANPPTSLVNSIKTIEALKVLIIDQVRALHGHSYPTKHYTFSVLTSALPPTLPPPGSSIRKPIVFYTAQAIVYTKPDSFAEWKLLAESELGDSTWEAVENLYCKLQEQVGEVMQNLVLRQMWNGKEAIDDLMSDI
;
A
#
# COMPACT_ATOMS: atom_id res chain seq x y z
N MET A 1 -29.57 12.13 -23.11
CA MET A 1 -28.19 11.77 -23.49
C MET A 1 -27.76 10.62 -22.59
N ALA A 2 -27.47 9.45 -23.16
CA ALA A 2 -26.90 8.35 -22.38
C ALA A 2 -25.40 8.63 -22.14
N PRO A 3 -24.84 8.30 -20.96
CA PRO A 3 -23.42 8.47 -20.71
C PRO A 3 -22.61 7.59 -21.68
N ALA A 4 -21.61 8.19 -22.33
CA ALA A 4 -20.70 7.46 -23.20
C ALA A 4 -19.98 6.39 -22.38
N ASN A 5 -20.00 5.14 -22.85
CA ASN A 5 -19.28 4.06 -22.20
C ASN A 5 -17.79 4.41 -22.13
N PRO A 6 -17.11 4.18 -20.98
CA PRO A 6 -15.70 4.45 -20.87
C PRO A 6 -14.90 3.61 -21.88
N PRO A 7 -13.81 4.15 -22.44
CA PRO A 7 -13.00 3.43 -23.40
C PRO A 7 -12.40 2.16 -22.76
N THR A 8 -12.44 1.03 -23.47
CA THR A 8 -12.03 -0.30 -22.98
C THR A 8 -10.62 -0.31 -22.35
N SER A 9 -9.70 0.52 -22.86
CA SER A 9 -8.34 0.68 -22.32
C SER A 9 -8.33 1.23 -20.89
N LEU A 10 -9.20 2.19 -20.56
CA LEU A 10 -9.31 2.76 -19.22
C LEU A 10 -9.84 1.72 -18.22
N VAL A 11 -10.84 0.93 -18.64
CA VAL A 11 -11.43 -0.13 -17.82
C VAL A 11 -10.39 -1.22 -17.49
N ASN A 12 -9.55 -1.58 -18.45
CA ASN A 12 -8.48 -2.55 -18.24
C ASN A 12 -7.42 -2.02 -17.26
N SER A 13 -6.97 -0.77 -17.40
CA SER A 13 -6.02 -0.16 -16.47
C SER A 13 -6.55 -0.10 -15.04
N ILE A 14 -7.84 0.23 -14.85
CA ILE A 14 -8.47 0.22 -13.52
C ILE A 14 -8.46 -1.18 -12.92
N LYS A 15 -8.83 -2.21 -13.69
CA LYS A 15 -8.83 -3.60 -13.21
C LYS A 15 -7.45 -4.05 -12.74
N THR A 16 -6.40 -3.71 -13.49
CA THR A 16 -5.04 -4.09 -13.12
C THR A 16 -4.60 -3.35 -11.85
N ILE A 17 -4.87 -2.04 -11.73
CA ILE A 17 -4.53 -1.25 -10.54
C ILE A 17 -5.24 -1.82 -9.30
N GLU A 18 -6.53 -2.14 -9.40
CA GLU A 18 -7.28 -2.69 -8.27
C GLU A 18 -6.76 -4.07 -7.82
N ALA A 19 -6.38 -4.94 -8.76
CA ALA A 19 -5.74 -6.21 -8.43
C ALA A 19 -4.43 -5.99 -7.65
N LEU A 20 -3.62 -5.01 -8.06
CA LEU A 20 -2.36 -4.69 -7.39
C LEU A 20 -2.59 -4.08 -6.00
N LYS A 21 -3.60 -3.23 -5.83
CA LYS A 21 -3.99 -2.69 -4.51
C LYS A 21 -4.39 -3.78 -3.53
N VAL A 22 -5.07 -4.84 -3.98
CA VAL A 22 -5.42 -5.99 -3.12
C VAL A 22 -4.15 -6.67 -2.60
N LEU A 23 -3.16 -6.91 -3.48
CA LEU A 23 -1.88 -7.51 -3.07
C LEU A 23 -1.13 -6.62 -2.07
N ILE A 24 -1.12 -5.30 -2.30
CA ILE A 24 -0.54 -4.31 -1.37
C ILE A 24 -1.24 -4.41 0.00
N ILE A 25 -2.56 -4.48 0.04
CA ILE A 25 -3.32 -4.59 1.29
C ILE A 25 -2.95 -5.87 2.03
N ASP A 26 -2.76 -6.99 1.33
CA ASP A 26 -2.36 -8.25 1.96
C ASP A 26 -0.94 -8.18 2.53
N GLN A 27 0.00 -7.52 1.85
CA GLN A 27 1.35 -7.26 2.38
C GLN A 27 1.31 -6.34 3.61
N VAL A 28 0.51 -5.28 3.58
CA VAL A 28 0.31 -4.36 4.71
C VAL A 28 -0.29 -5.09 5.91
N ARG A 29 -1.26 -5.98 5.68
CA ARG A 29 -1.81 -6.85 6.73
C ARG A 29 -0.76 -7.78 7.32
N ALA A 30 0.11 -8.36 6.48
CA ALA A 30 1.18 -9.22 6.96
C ALA A 30 2.18 -8.45 7.84
N LEU A 31 2.55 -7.23 7.45
CA LEU A 31 3.50 -6.39 8.17
C LEU A 31 2.92 -5.78 9.45
N HIS A 32 1.69 -5.27 9.39
CA HIS A 32 1.13 -4.40 10.44
C HIS A 32 -0.12 -4.96 11.11
N GLY A 33 -0.72 -6.05 10.60
CA GLY A 33 -2.00 -6.57 11.08
C GLY A 33 -2.00 -6.91 12.57
N HIS A 34 -0.89 -7.39 13.12
CA HIS A 34 -0.76 -7.68 14.56
C HIS A 34 -0.92 -6.41 15.43
N SER A 35 -0.56 -5.23 14.91
CA SER A 35 -0.74 -3.94 15.59
C SER A 35 -2.19 -3.44 15.55
N TYR A 36 -3.04 -4.06 14.73
CA TYR A 36 -4.46 -3.71 14.58
C TYR A 36 -5.30 -5.00 14.71
N PRO A 37 -5.61 -5.47 15.93
CA PRO A 37 -6.28 -6.76 16.13
C PRO A 37 -7.82 -6.72 16.11
N THR A 38 -8.44 -5.53 16.08
CA THR A 38 -9.90 -5.36 16.26
C THR A 38 -10.68 -5.28 14.95
N LYS A 39 -12.00 -5.46 14.93
CA LYS A 39 -12.81 -5.33 13.69
C LYS A 39 -12.93 -3.90 13.14
N HIS A 40 -12.29 -2.92 13.76
CA HIS A 40 -12.51 -1.49 13.56
C HIS A 40 -11.40 -0.81 12.75
N TYR A 41 -10.69 -1.56 11.89
CA TYR A 41 -9.72 -0.99 10.97
C TYR A 41 -10.03 -1.34 9.52
N THR A 42 -9.61 -0.47 8.61
CA THR A 42 -9.70 -0.69 7.16
C THR A 42 -8.39 -0.26 6.54
N PHE A 43 -7.68 -1.20 5.94
CA PHE A 43 -6.51 -0.91 5.12
C PHE A 43 -6.96 -0.43 3.74
N SER A 44 -6.27 0.56 3.19
CA SER A 44 -6.59 1.13 1.89
C SER A 44 -5.34 1.61 1.18
N VAL A 45 -5.40 1.64 -0.14
CA VAL A 45 -4.36 2.23 -0.99
C VAL A 45 -4.95 3.43 -1.71
N LEU A 46 -4.41 4.60 -1.42
CA LEU A 46 -4.78 5.85 -2.07
C LEU A 46 -3.73 6.22 -3.10
N THR A 47 -4.16 6.93 -4.14
CA THR A 47 -3.28 7.48 -5.17
C THR A 47 -3.57 8.96 -5.33
N SER A 48 -2.51 9.77 -5.41
CA SER A 48 -2.62 11.21 -5.51
C SER A 48 -1.77 11.72 -6.67
N ALA A 49 -2.32 12.64 -7.46
CA ALA A 49 -1.55 13.39 -8.45
C ALA A 49 -0.97 14.65 -7.78
N LEU A 50 0.32 14.89 -7.97
CA LEU A 50 0.98 16.11 -7.51
C LEU A 50 0.69 17.27 -8.45
N PRO A 51 0.71 18.52 -7.94
CA PRO A 51 0.57 19.70 -8.77
C PRO A 51 1.56 19.67 -9.94
N PRO A 52 1.13 20.06 -11.16
CA PRO A 52 1.99 20.01 -12.31
C PRO A 52 3.22 20.90 -12.12
N THR A 53 4.40 20.36 -12.36
CA THR A 53 5.64 21.12 -12.31
C THR A 53 5.95 21.68 -13.70
N LEU A 54 6.40 22.94 -13.73
CA LEU A 54 6.86 23.54 -14.98
C LEU A 54 8.19 22.89 -15.37
N PRO A 55 8.37 22.52 -16.64
CA PRO A 55 9.63 21.98 -17.10
C PRO A 55 10.77 23.01 -16.91
N PRO A 56 12.00 22.55 -16.66
CA PRO A 56 13.14 23.44 -16.46
C PRO A 56 13.40 24.32 -17.71
N PRO A 57 13.95 25.53 -17.54
CA PRO A 57 14.28 26.41 -18.65
C PRO A 57 15.22 25.72 -19.63
N GLY A 58 14.86 25.68 -20.92
CA GLY A 58 15.65 25.03 -21.96
C GLY A 58 15.24 23.58 -22.28
N SER A 59 14.24 23.02 -21.58
CA SER A 59 13.67 21.73 -21.98
C SER A 59 12.86 21.84 -23.28
N SER A 60 12.95 20.82 -24.14
CA SER A 60 12.09 20.68 -25.33
C SER A 60 10.63 20.35 -25.00
N ILE A 61 10.35 19.97 -23.75
CA ILE A 61 9.03 19.64 -23.25
C ILE A 61 8.30 20.94 -22.90
N ARG A 62 7.17 21.19 -23.57
CA ARG A 62 6.31 22.37 -23.33
C ARG A 62 5.11 22.08 -22.42
N LYS A 63 4.91 20.83 -22.05
CA LYS A 63 3.75 20.40 -21.25
C LYS A 63 4.14 20.30 -19.77
N PRO A 64 3.23 20.65 -18.85
CA PRO A 64 3.44 20.41 -17.43
C PRO A 64 3.68 18.93 -17.15
N ILE A 65 4.62 18.62 -16.27
CA ILE A 65 4.89 17.24 -15.82
C ILE A 65 4.06 16.99 -14.56
N VAL A 66 3.28 15.91 -14.58
CA VAL A 66 2.43 15.50 -13.45
C VAL A 66 3.01 14.21 -12.89
N PHE A 67 3.36 14.24 -11.61
CA PHE A 67 3.83 13.07 -10.87
C PHE A 67 2.70 12.50 -10.02
N TYR A 68 2.79 11.21 -9.72
CA TYR A 68 1.82 10.49 -8.90
C TYR A 68 2.52 9.86 -7.70
N THR A 69 1.82 9.77 -6.58
CA THR A 69 2.23 9.00 -5.39
C THR A 69 1.12 8.02 -5.02
N ALA A 70 1.50 6.88 -4.45
CA ALA A 70 0.59 5.91 -3.85
C ALA A 70 0.92 5.74 -2.36
N GLN A 71 -0.13 5.64 -1.55
CA GLN A 71 -0.03 5.58 -0.09
C GLN A 71 -0.84 4.40 0.43
N ALA A 72 -0.21 3.54 1.22
CA ALA A 72 -0.89 2.54 2.03
C ALA A 72 -1.24 3.16 3.38
N ILE A 73 -2.52 3.18 3.71
CA ILE A 73 -3.03 3.75 4.94
C ILE A 73 -3.89 2.73 5.70
N VAL A 74 -4.01 2.96 7.00
CA VAL A 74 -5.03 2.32 7.82
C VAL A 74 -5.96 3.38 8.36
N TYR A 75 -7.25 3.16 8.15
CA TYR A 75 -8.32 3.85 8.85
C TYR A 75 -8.61 3.07 10.13
N THR A 76 -8.62 3.72 11.28
CA THR A 76 -9.09 3.15 12.54
C THR A 76 -10.32 3.95 12.98
N LYS A 77 -11.39 3.26 13.33
CA LYS A 77 -12.60 3.88 13.89
C LYS A 77 -12.97 3.21 15.21
N PRO A 78 -12.21 3.44 16.28
CA PRO A 78 -12.69 3.16 17.63
C PRO A 78 -13.95 3.99 17.91
N ASP A 79 -14.76 3.54 18.87
CA ASP A 79 -16.06 4.15 19.23
C ASP A 79 -15.98 5.63 19.64
N SER A 80 -14.77 6.18 19.84
CA SER A 80 -14.52 7.58 20.19
C SER A 80 -14.14 8.46 18.98
N PHE A 81 -13.01 8.19 18.32
CA PHE A 81 -12.47 9.05 17.25
C PHE A 81 -11.87 8.24 16.10
N ALA A 82 -12.21 8.65 14.89
CA ALA A 82 -11.65 8.08 13.68
C ALA A 82 -10.27 8.68 13.38
N GLU A 83 -9.29 7.84 13.05
CA GLU A 83 -7.93 8.23 12.69
C GLU A 83 -7.52 7.59 11.36
N TRP A 84 -6.71 8.31 10.58
CA TRP A 84 -6.04 7.79 9.40
C TRP A 84 -4.54 7.80 9.66
N LYS A 85 -3.88 6.67 9.49
CA LYS A 85 -2.44 6.54 9.68
C LYS A 85 -1.77 6.06 8.39
N LEU A 86 -0.74 6.79 7.97
CA LEU A 86 0.13 6.39 6.87
C LEU A 86 1.03 5.24 7.32
N LEU A 87 1.05 4.16 6.53
CA LEU A 87 1.88 2.99 6.80
C LEU A 87 3.07 2.92 5.84
N ALA A 88 2.82 3.22 4.57
CA ALA A 88 3.86 3.31 3.54
C ALA A 88 3.45 4.29 2.44
N GLU A 89 4.46 4.83 1.77
CA GLU A 89 4.31 5.72 0.63
C GLU A 89 5.30 5.32 -0.46
N SER A 90 4.86 5.40 -1.72
CA SER A 90 5.66 5.10 -2.91
C SER A 90 6.65 6.21 -3.21
N GLU A 91 7.62 5.91 -4.06
CA GLU A 91 8.33 6.94 -4.82
C GLU A 91 7.39 7.57 -5.86
N LEU A 92 7.80 8.72 -6.42
CA LEU A 92 7.07 9.38 -7.48
C LEU A 92 7.03 8.49 -8.74
N GLY A 93 5.85 8.33 -9.32
CA GLY A 93 5.67 7.71 -10.63
C GLY A 93 5.19 8.72 -11.68
N ASP A 94 5.48 8.48 -12.94
CA ASP A 94 4.96 9.26 -14.07
C ASP A 94 3.52 8.88 -14.41
N SER A 95 3.00 7.82 -13.77
CA SER A 95 1.60 7.38 -13.87
C SER A 95 1.08 6.84 -12.54
N THR A 96 -0.25 6.77 -12.41
CA THR A 96 -0.90 6.11 -11.27
C THR A 96 -0.51 4.63 -11.17
N TRP A 97 -0.35 3.94 -12.31
CA TRP A 97 0.09 2.55 -12.33
C TRP A 97 1.47 2.39 -11.70
N GLU A 98 2.43 3.18 -12.18
CA GLU A 98 3.81 3.15 -11.71
C GLU A 98 3.92 3.51 -10.23
N ALA A 99 3.17 4.51 -9.76
CA ALA A 99 3.15 4.83 -8.33
C ALA A 99 2.67 3.65 -7.46
N VAL A 100 1.62 2.93 -7.90
CA VAL A 100 1.10 1.76 -7.18
C VAL A 100 2.08 0.58 -7.28
N GLU A 101 2.73 0.38 -8.42
CA GLU A 101 3.77 -0.63 -8.61
C GLU A 101 4.99 -0.37 -7.72
N ASN A 102 5.45 0.89 -7.64
CA ASN A 102 6.53 1.30 -6.74
C ASN A 102 6.18 1.03 -5.27
N LEU A 103 4.92 1.28 -4.86
CA LEU A 103 4.46 0.94 -3.52
C LEU A 103 4.50 -0.57 -3.26
N TYR A 104 4.04 -1.36 -4.22
CA TYR A 104 4.03 -2.81 -4.14
C TYR A 104 5.45 -3.38 -4.01
N CYS A 105 6.39 -2.95 -4.86
CA CYS A 105 7.78 -3.40 -4.80
C CYS A 105 8.42 -3.08 -3.43
N LYS A 106 8.23 -1.85 -2.94
CA LYS A 106 8.74 -1.42 -1.64
C LYS A 106 8.20 -2.27 -0.48
N LEU A 107 6.90 -2.58 -0.49
CA LEU A 107 6.30 -3.42 0.55
C LEU A 107 6.72 -4.88 0.43
N GLN A 108 6.89 -5.39 -0.79
CA GLN A 108 7.41 -6.73 -1.04
C GLN A 108 8.83 -6.90 -0.48
N GLU A 109 9.69 -5.90 -0.65
CA GLU A 109 11.02 -5.86 -0.05
C GLU A 109 10.95 -5.93 1.47
N GLN A 110 10.11 -5.11 2.11
CA GLN A 110 9.92 -5.13 3.57
C GLN A 110 9.41 -6.48 4.09
N VAL A 111 8.45 -7.10 3.40
CA VAL A 111 7.98 -8.45 3.74
C VAL A 111 9.13 -9.47 3.61
N GLY A 112 9.93 -9.36 2.55
CA GLY A 112 11.12 -10.18 2.35
C GLY A 112 12.13 -10.05 3.49
N GLU A 113 12.42 -8.83 3.93
CA GLU A 113 13.32 -8.56 5.07
C GLU A 113 12.80 -9.16 6.38
N VAL A 114 11.51 -8.99 6.67
CA VAL A 114 10.89 -9.58 7.88
C VAL A 114 10.96 -11.11 7.82
N MET A 115 10.66 -11.72 6.67
CA MET A 115 10.72 -13.17 6.50
C MET A 115 12.15 -13.69 6.66
N GLN A 116 13.14 -13.03 6.05
CA GLN A 116 14.54 -13.41 6.22
C GLN A 116 14.99 -13.31 7.69
N ASN A 117 14.59 -12.25 8.40
CA ASN A 117 14.89 -12.11 9.82
C ASN A 117 14.26 -13.21 10.68
N LEU A 118 13.04 -13.64 10.35
CA LEU A 118 12.37 -14.76 11.03
C LEU A 118 13.11 -16.09 10.80
N VAL A 119 13.52 -16.36 9.55
CA VAL A 119 14.29 -17.56 9.19
C VAL A 119 15.66 -17.57 9.86
N LEU A 120 16.39 -16.45 9.82
CA LEU A 120 17.74 -16.34 10.39
C LEU A 120 17.76 -16.39 11.91
N ARG A 121 16.71 -15.90 12.59
CA ARG A 121 16.64 -15.88 14.06
C ARG A 121 16.10 -17.17 14.69
N GLN A 122 15.76 -18.20 13.92
CA GLN A 122 15.17 -19.46 14.45
C GLN A 122 13.98 -19.26 15.41
N MET A 123 13.29 -18.11 15.39
CA MET A 123 12.21 -17.76 16.33
C MET A 123 10.88 -18.49 16.05
N TRP A 124 10.91 -19.52 15.22
CA TRP A 124 9.76 -20.39 14.97
C TRP A 124 9.99 -21.78 15.57
N ASN A 125 10.41 -21.81 16.84
CA ASN A 125 10.11 -22.95 17.69
C ASN A 125 8.63 -22.81 18.10
N GLY A 126 7.72 -23.38 17.32
CA GLY A 126 6.28 -23.43 17.63
C GLY A 126 5.91 -24.11 18.95
N LYS A 127 6.90 -24.52 19.74
CA LYS A 127 6.76 -25.09 21.08
C LYS A 127 6.75 -24.01 22.19
N GLU A 128 7.57 -22.96 22.07
CA GLU A 128 7.67 -21.92 23.11
C GLU A 128 6.42 -21.05 23.19
N ALA A 129 5.75 -20.77 22.06
CA ALA A 129 4.50 -20.01 22.04
C ALA A 129 3.29 -20.78 22.64
N ILE A 130 3.35 -22.12 22.67
CA ILE A 130 2.31 -22.96 23.30
C ILE A 130 2.60 -23.11 24.78
N ASP A 131 3.87 -23.27 25.16
CA ASP A 131 4.27 -23.39 26.57
C ASP A 131 4.04 -22.05 27.33
N ASP A 132 4.24 -20.89 26.71
CA ASP A 132 3.86 -19.59 27.31
C ASP A 132 2.34 -19.45 27.47
N LEU A 133 1.54 -19.88 26.47
CA LEU A 133 0.06 -19.83 26.55
C LEU A 133 -0.52 -20.80 27.61
N MET A 134 0.20 -21.87 27.92
CA MET A 134 -0.20 -22.89 28.90
C MET A 134 0.39 -22.67 30.30
N SER A 135 1.31 -21.71 30.47
CA SER A 135 1.86 -21.35 31.78
C SER A 135 1.06 -20.27 32.51
N ASP A 136 0.17 -19.58 31.80
CA ASP A 136 -0.78 -18.59 32.34
C ASP A 136 -2.21 -19.17 32.57
N ILE A 137 -2.37 -20.51 32.52
CA ILE A 137 -3.59 -21.25 32.92
C ILE A 137 -3.29 -22.13 34.13
#